data_AF-A0A7C2STC4-F1
#
_entry.id   AF-A0A7C2STC4-F1
#
_cell.length_a   1.000
_cell.length_b   1.000
_cell.length_c   1.000
_cell.angle_alpha   90.00
_cell.angle_beta   90.00
_cell.angle_gamma   90.00
#
_symmetry.space_group_name_H-M   'P 1'
#
loop_
_entity.id
_entity.type
_entity.pdbx_description
1 polymer ?
#
loop_
_entity_poly.entity_id
_entity_poly.type
_entity_poly.pdbx_seq_one_letter_code
_entity_poly.pdbx_strand_id
1 'polypeptide(L)' 'MNTHQLNEKFDSLPYYLKREVLDYIEFLTRRHKIRNKKEPFSFNWEGGLKDIKEQFSSVDLQHKVRDYR' A
#
# COMPACT_ATOMS: atom_id res chain seq x y z
N MET A 1 -23.23 11.02 11.80
CA MET A 1 -23.05 10.93 13.28
C MET A 1 -23.13 12.33 13.84
N ASN A 2 -24.00 12.57 14.82
CA ASN A 2 -24.04 13.84 15.53
C ASN A 2 -22.82 13.94 16.46
N THR A 3 -21.94 14.90 16.21
CA THR A 3 -20.74 15.17 17.02
C THR A 3 -21.09 15.48 18.49
N HIS A 4 -22.28 16.04 18.72
CA HIS A 4 -22.78 16.35 20.06
C HIS A 4 -22.97 15.13 20.96
N GLN A 5 -23.50 14.02 20.42
CA GLN A 5 -23.72 12.79 21.20
C GLN A 5 -22.41 12.06 21.54
N LEU A 6 -21.35 12.30 20.77
CA LEU A 6 -20.02 11.75 21.03
C LEU A 6 -19.39 12.44 22.24
N ASN A 7 -19.50 13.77 22.30
CA ASN A 7 -18.90 14.57 23.38
C ASN A 7 -19.57 14.28 24.73
N GLU A 8 -20.90 14.19 24.78
CA GLU A 8 -21.61 13.83 26.01
C GLU A 8 -21.18 12.46 26.55
N LYS A 9 -21.05 11.47 25.66
CA LYS A 9 -20.54 10.15 26.02
C LYS A 9 -19.08 10.21 26.46
N PHE A 10 -18.25 10.99 25.79
CA PHE A 10 -16.84 11.17 26.16
C PHE A 10 -16.67 11.87 27.51
N ASP A 11 -17.53 12.82 27.85
CA ASP A 11 -17.48 13.53 29.12
C ASP A 11 -17.98 12.69 30.29
N SER A 12 -18.96 11.80 30.05
CA SER A 12 -19.43 10.82 31.02
C SER A 12 -18.42 9.71 31.36
N LEU A 13 -17.35 9.56 30.56
CA LEU A 13 -16.35 8.53 30.77
C LEU A 13 -15.37 8.85 31.90
N PRO A 14 -14.99 7.86 32.72
CA PRO A 14 -13.90 7.99 33.67
C PRO A 14 -12.57 8.31 32.97
N TYR A 15 -11.69 9.05 33.66
CA TYR A 15 -10.39 9.51 33.11
C TYR A 15 -9.52 8.39 32.52
N TYR A 16 -9.58 7.18 33.10
CA TYR A 16 -8.82 6.03 32.61
C TYR A 16 -9.34 5.48 31.27
N LEU A 17 -10.65 5.54 31.02
CA LEU A 17 -11.24 5.15 29.72
C LEU A 17 -11.00 6.19 28.63
N LYS A 18 -10.93 7.48 28.99
CA LYS A 18 -10.64 8.55 28.00
C LYS A 18 -9.31 8.32 27.30
N ARG A 19 -8.30 7.82 28.02
CA ARG A 19 -6.99 7.48 27.46
C ARG A 19 -7.08 6.31 26.48
N GLU A 20 -7.80 5.25 26.85
CA GLU A 20 -8.01 4.08 25.98
C GLU A 20 -8.78 4.44 24.71
N VAL A 21 -9.76 5.34 24.80
CA VAL A 21 -10.49 5.85 23.63
C VAL A 21 -9.57 6.66 22.71
N LEU A 22 -8.71 7.50 23.25
CA LEU A 22 -7.71 8.24 22.46
C LEU A 22 -6.75 7.29 21.75
N ASP A 23 -6.23 6.29 22.47
CA ASP A 23 -5.34 5.26 21.91
C ASP A 23 -6.05 4.48 20.79
N TYR A 24 -7.34 4.18 20.96
CA TYR A 24 -8.13 3.48 19.95
C TYR A 24 -8.39 4.34 18.70
N ILE A 25 -8.69 5.62 18.87
CA ILE A 25 -8.84 6.58 17.77
C ILE A 25 -7.53 6.69 16.99
N GLU A 26 -6.40 6.76 17.68
CA GLU A 26 -5.09 6.81 17.07
C GLU A 26 -4.77 5.50 16.31
N PHE A 27 -5.06 4.35 16.92
CA PHE A 27 -4.91 3.04 16.30
C PHE A 27 -5.72 2.92 15.00
N LEU A 28 -7.01 3.31 15.01
CA LEU A 28 -7.85 3.29 13.83
C LEU A 28 -7.31 4.20 12.73
N THR A 29 -6.88 5.41 13.09
CA THR A 29 -6.31 6.38 12.15
C THR A 29 -5.05 5.84 11.48
N ARG A 30 -4.14 5.24 12.26
CA ARG A 30 -2.91 4.62 11.75
C ARG A 30 -3.22 3.41 10.86
N ARG A 31 -4.12 2.52 11.29
CA ARG A 31 -4.52 1.31 10.54
C ARG A 31 -5.11 1.64 9.17
N HIS A 32 -5.98 2.65 9.09
CA HIS A 32 -6.64 3.02 7.84
C HIS A 32 -5.77 3.90 6.93
N LYS A 33 -4.82 4.69 7.48
CA LYS A 33 -3.81 5.40 6.66
C LYS A 33 -2.92 4.45 5.87
N ILE A 34 -2.51 3.33 6.46
CA ILE A 34 -1.66 2.33 5.79
C ILE A 34 -2.45 1.60 4.68
N ARG A 35 -3.74 1.37 4.91
CA ARG A 35 -4.61 0.64 3.98
C ARG A 35 -4.93 1.42 2.70
N ASN A 36 -4.95 2.74 2.77
CA ASN A 36 -5.28 3.63 1.64
C ASN A 36 -4.06 4.01 0.79
N LYS A 37 -2.85 3.59 1.16
CA LYS A 37 -1.59 3.91 0.47
C LYS A 37 -0.99 2.71 -0.27
N LYS A 38 -1.80 1.70 -0.59
CA LYS A 38 -1.39 0.74 -1.61
C LYS A 38 -1.55 1.42 -2.95
N GLU A 39 -0.46 1.97 -3.49
CA GLU A 39 -0.41 2.26 -4.91
C GLU A 39 -0.89 1.00 -5.64
N PRO A 40 -1.80 1.12 -6.63
CA PRO A 40 -2.20 -0.04 -7.41
C PRO A 40 -0.93 -0.67 -7.98
N PHE A 41 -0.78 -1.98 -7.81
CA PHE A 41 0.34 -2.72 -8.38
C PHE A 41 0.35 -2.46 -9.89
N SER A 42 1.39 -1.76 -10.35
CA SER A 42 1.42 -1.22 -11.70
C SER A 42 2.32 -2.10 -12.57
N PHE A 43 1.76 -2.65 -13.65
CA PHE A 43 2.47 -3.50 -14.61
C PHE A 43 3.26 -2.67 -15.63
N ASN A 44 3.84 -1.54 -15.21
CA ASN A 44 4.48 -0.57 -16.10
C ASN A 44 5.72 -1.16 -16.82
N TRP A 45 6.25 -2.27 -16.29
CA TRP A 45 7.36 -3.02 -16.86
C TRP A 45 6.90 -4.01 -17.96
N GLU A 46 5.61 -4.35 -18.03
CA GLU A 46 5.08 -5.30 -18.99
C GLU A 46 5.23 -4.77 -20.41
N GLY A 47 5.99 -5.49 -21.25
CA GLY A 47 6.24 -5.09 -22.63
C GLY A 47 7.34 -4.05 -22.81
N GLY A 48 8.14 -3.73 -21.79
CA GLY A 48 9.32 -2.87 -21.94
C GLY A 48 10.40 -3.39 -22.90
N LEU A 49 10.30 -4.66 -23.33
CA LEU A 49 11.18 -5.29 -24.31
C LEU A 49 10.50 -5.52 -25.67
N LYS A 50 9.33 -4.89 -25.91
CA LYS A 50 8.62 -5.02 -27.20
C LYS A 50 9.47 -4.50 -28.36
N ASP A 51 10.20 -3.41 -28.16
CA ASP A 51 10.99 -2.75 -29.21
C ASP A 51 12.21 -3.57 -29.66
N ILE A 52 12.74 -4.43 -28.79
CA ILE A 52 13.89 -5.29 -29.10
C ILE A 52 13.47 -6.69 -29.57
N LYS A 53 12.17 -7.02 -29.52
CA LYS A 53 11.64 -8.32 -29.95
C LYS A 53 11.87 -8.57 -31.44
N GLU A 54 11.90 -7.50 -32.25
CA GLU A 54 12.19 -7.59 -33.68
C GLU A 54 13.70 -7.67 -33.96
N GLN A 55 14.55 -7.25 -33.01
CA GLN A 55 16.00 -7.20 -33.19
C GLN A 55 16.72 -8.48 -32.73
N PHE A 56 16.11 -9.25 -31.83
CA PHE A 56 16.71 -10.46 -31.29
C PHE A 56 15.73 -11.63 -31.30
N SER A 57 16.12 -12.73 -31.95
CA SER A 57 15.43 -14.01 -31.80
C SER A 57 15.77 -14.63 -30.45
N SER A 58 14.85 -15.42 -29.90
CA SER A 58 15.08 -16.20 -28.68
C SER A 58 16.35 -17.07 -28.77
N VAL A 59 16.71 -17.52 -29.98
CA VAL A 59 17.90 -18.33 -30.23
C VAL A 59 19.18 -17.48 -30.17
N ASP A 60 19.16 -16.25 -30.71
CA ASP A 60 20.30 -15.33 -30.66
C ASP A 60 20.64 -14.93 -29.22
N LEU A 61 19.61 -14.75 -28.39
CA LEU A 61 19.78 -14.48 -26.96
C LEU A 61 20.42 -15.67 -26.24
N GLN A 62 20.04 -16.90 -26.58
CA GLN A 62 20.63 -18.11 -26.00
C GLN A 62 22.12 -18.25 -26.37
N HIS A 63 22.49 -17.95 -27.62
CA HIS A 63 23.89 -17.93 -28.04
C HIS A 63 24.69 -16.88 -27.29
N LYS A 64 24.20 -15.62 -27.22
CA LYS A 64 24.85 -14.55 -26.46
C LYS A 64 25.07 -14.93 -24.99
N VAL A 65 24.05 -15.51 -24.33
CA VAL A 65 24.17 -15.94 -22.92
C VAL A 65 25.26 -17.01 -22.75
N ARG A 66 25.40 -17.92 -23.72
CA ARG A 66 26.45 -18.94 -23.70
C ARG A 66 27.85 -18.34 -23.88
N ASP A 67 27.96 -17.28 -24.67
CA ASP A 67 29.23 -16.61 -24.96
C ASP A 67 29.71 -15.70 -23.82
N TYR A 68 28.82 -15.32 -22.89
CA TYR A 68 29.16 -14.58 -21.65
C TYR A 68 29.74 -15.46 -20.53
N ARG A 69 29.89 -16.77 -20.76
CA ARG A 69 30.37 -17.74 -19.78
C ARG A 69 31.83 -18.10 -20.01
#